data_AF-A0A527WW80-F1
#
_entry.id   AF-A0A527WW80-F1
#
_cell.length_a   1.000
_cell.length_b   1.000
_cell.length_c   1.000
_cell.angle_alpha   90.00
_cell.angle_beta   90.00
_cell.angle_gamma   90.00
#
_symmetry.space_group_name_H-M   'P 1'
#
loop_
_entity.id
_entity.type
_entity.pdbx_description
1 polymer ?
#
loop_
_entity_poly.entity_id
_entity_poly.type
_entity_poly.pdbx_seq_one_letter_code
_entity_poly.pdbx_strand_id
1 'polypeptide(L)' 'MSQGLERLTARARACRICVDQPLGRPLPHEPRPVLRPSSSARILLAS' A
#
# COMPACT_ATOMS: atom_id res chain seq x y z
N MET A 1 10.19 -12.96 -3.71
CA MET A 1 10.14 -11.63 -4.34
C MET A 1 11.52 -11.01 -4.14
N SER A 2 11.88 -9.88 -4.77
CA SER A 2 13.15 -9.23 -4.40
C SER A 2 13.06 -8.65 -2.98
N GLN A 3 14.16 -8.64 -2.22
CA GLN A 3 14.16 -8.12 -0.84
C GLN A 3 13.68 -6.66 -0.75
N GLY A 4 13.99 -5.85 -1.77
CA GLY A 4 13.52 -4.47 -1.84
C GLY A 4 12.01 -4.38 -1.95
N LEU A 5 11.40 -5.20 -2.81
CA LEU A 5 9.96 -5.25 -3.00
C LEU A 5 9.22 -5.75 -1.75
N GLU A 6 9.81 -6.71 -1.03
CA GLU A 6 9.27 -7.21 0.23
C GLU A 6 9.25 -6.11 1.31
N ARG A 7 10.37 -5.40 1.48
CA ARG A 7 10.46 -4.26 2.43
C ARG A 7 9.45 -3.15 2.09
N LEU A 8 9.30 -2.80 0.82
CA LEU A 8 8.32 -1.79 0.39
C LEU A 8 6.89 -2.27 0.67
N THR A 9 6.58 -3.52 0.35
CA THR A 9 5.25 -4.10 0.56
C THR A 9 4.87 -4.12 2.04
N ALA A 10 5.81 -4.49 2.92
CA ALA A 10 5.58 -4.47 4.36
C ALA A 10 5.25 -3.06 4.87
N ARG A 11 6.03 -2.06 4.45
CA ARG A 11 5.78 -0.65 4.79
C ARG A 11 4.42 -0.16 4.28
N ALA A 12 4.07 -0.47 3.03
CA ALA A 12 2.80 -0.07 2.44
C ALA A 12 1.60 -0.67 3.18
N ARG A 13 1.68 -1.95 3.57
CA ARG A 13 0.63 -2.64 4.34
C ARG A 13 0.47 -2.09 5.76
N ALA A 14 1.52 -1.53 6.34
CA ALA A 14 1.48 -0.89 7.65
C ALA A 14 1.07 0.59 7.59
N CYS A 15 0.74 1.13 6.41
CA CYS A 15 0.40 2.54 6.25
C CYS A 15 -0.94 2.87 6.93
N ARG A 16 -0.93 3.93 7.75
CA ARG A 16 -2.11 4.44 8.46
C ARG A 16 -2.51 5.87 8.12
N ILE A 17 -1.87 6.49 7.12
CA ILE A 17 -2.02 7.94 6.83
C ILE A 17 -3.49 8.36 6.70
N CYS A 18 -4.33 7.57 6.04
CA CYS A 18 -5.75 7.90 5.83
C CYS A 18 -6.60 7.95 7.11
N VAL A 19 -6.07 7.50 8.25
CA VAL A 19 -6.71 7.60 9.56
C VAL A 19 -5.94 8.56 10.46
N ASP A 20 -4.61 8.46 10.51
CA ASP A 20 -3.78 9.25 11.43
C ASP A 20 -3.58 10.70 10.95
N GLN A 21 -3.49 10.91 9.63
CA GLN A 21 -3.23 12.21 8.99
C GLN A 21 -4.04 12.34 7.70
N PRO A 22 -5.38 12.33 7.78
CA PRO A 22 -6.22 12.29 6.60
C PRO A 22 -6.17 13.62 5.83
N LEU A 23 -6.08 13.53 4.51
CA LEU A 23 -6.45 14.62 3.63
C LEU A 23 -7.98 14.61 3.49
N GLY A 24 -8.66 15.28 4.42
CA GLY A 24 -10.12 15.32 4.50
C GLY A 24 -10.68 14.54 5.68
N ARG A 25 -11.87 13.95 5.52
CA ARG A 25 -12.48 13.15 6.59
C ARG A 25 -11.74 11.81 6.73
N PRO A 26 -11.44 11.36 7.95
CA PRO A 26 -10.83 10.06 8.18
C PRO A 26 -11.72 8.93 7.66
N LEU A 27 -11.09 7.83 7.24
CA LEU A 27 -11.81 6.64 6.80
C LEU A 27 -12.67 6.09 7.96
N PRO A 28 -13.90 5.63 7.68
CA PRO A 28 -14.77 5.02 8.69
C PRO A 28 -14.33 3.60 9.08
N HIS A 29 -13.19 3.14 8.56
CA HIS A 29 -12.65 1.81 8.72
C HIS A 29 -11.11 1.86 8.69
N GLU A 30 -10.49 0.81 9.21
CA GLU A 30 -9.05 0.63 9.19
C GLU A 30 -8.51 0.65 7.74
N PRO A 31 -7.38 1.34 7.44
CA PRO A 31 -6.85 1.43 6.08
C PRO A 31 -6.58 0.06 5.47
N ARG A 32 -7.02 -0.12 4.22
CA ARG A 32 -6.78 -1.34 3.44
C ARG A 32 -6.00 -1.00 2.16
N PRO A 33 -4.66 -0.86 2.24
CA PRO A 33 -3.82 -0.57 1.08
C PRO A 33 -4.04 -1.61 -0.03
N VAL A 34 -4.51 -1.15 -1.20
CA VAL A 34 -4.76 -2.02 -2.35
C VAL A 34 -3.46 -2.16 -3.15
N LEU A 35 -2.64 -3.15 -2.79
CA LEU A 35 -1.37 -3.44 -3.46
C LEU A 35 -1.23 -4.95 -3.71
N ARG A 36 -1.02 -5.33 -4.98
CA ARG A 36 -0.78 -6.71 -5.42
C ARG A 36 0.62 -6.81 -6.05
N PRO A 37 1.68 -6.92 -5.24
CA PRO A 37 3.04 -6.90 -5.76
C PRO A 37 3.40 -8.25 -6.39
N SER A 38 4.09 -8.21 -7.53
CA SER A 38 4.73 -9.37 -8.13
C SER A 38 6.02 -8.97 -8.84
N SER A 39 7.15 -9.54 -8.43
CA SER A 39 8.45 -9.37 -9.09
C SER A 39 8.54 -10.06 -10.44
N SER A 40 7.54 -10.86 -10.82
CA SER A 40 7.42 -11.45 -12.17
C SER A 40 6.31 -10.81 -13.00
N ALA A 41 5.60 -9.81 -12.47
CA ALA A 41 4.60 -9.09 -13.25
C ALA A 41 5.25 -8.41 -14.45
N ARG A 42 4.60 -8.53 -15.61
CA ARG A 42 5.02 -7.86 -16.85
C ARG A 42 4.27 -6.56 -17.11
N ILE A 43 3.20 -6.30 -16.35
CA ILE A 43 2.31 -5.14 -16.51
C ILE A 43 2.13 -4.50 -15.14
N LEU A 44 2.24 -3.17 -15.11
CA LEU A 44 1.91 -2.32 -13.98
C LEU A 44 0.58 -1.61 -14.25
N LEU A 45 -0.36 -1.72 -13.31
CA LEU A 45 -1.59 -0.91 -13.28
C LEU A 45 -1.42 0.15 -12.19
N ALA A 46 -1.37 1.42 -12.58
CA ALA A 46 -1.22 2.57 -11.68
C ALA A 46 -1.94 3.80 -12.27
N SER A 47 -2.49 4.64 -11.39
CA SER A 47 -3.24 5.87 -11.71
C SER A 47 -2.86 6.99 -10.76
#